data_AF-A0A2X2UY31-F1
#
_entry.id   AF-A0A2X2UY31-F1
#
_cell.length_a   1.000
_cell.length_b   1.000
_cell.length_c   1.000
_cell.angle_alpha   90.00
_cell.angle_beta   90.00
_cell.angle_gamma   90.00
#
_symmetry.space_group_name_H-M   'P 1'
#
loop_
_entity.id
_entity.type
_entity.pdbx_description
1 polymer ?
#
loop_
_entity_poly.entity_id
_entity_poly.type
_entity_poly.pdbx_seq_one_letter_code
_entity_poly.pdbx_strand_id
1 'polypeptide(L)'
;MVTQLEKVDFEHFVIPHHKDIVTKKIQTFILHSENGIIKFNARIDQEMSDGMENALAYFIPEMVFLIQRRQHQRFSFLKGTQFQLLWTI
;
A
#
# COMPACT_ATOMS: atom_id res chain seq x y z
N MET A 1 4.85 -5.90 2.96
CA MET A 1 4.19 -7.19 2.71
C MET A 1 3.38 -7.08 1.43
N VAL A 2 3.29 -8.14 0.63
CA VAL A 2 2.48 -8.18 -0.60
C VAL A 2 1.23 -9.00 -0.30
N THR A 3 0.08 -8.48 -0.69
CA THR A 3 -1.22 -9.15 -0.53
C THR A 3 -2.10 -8.88 -1.75
N GLN A 4 -3.21 -9.59 -1.86
CA GLN A 4 -4.18 -9.44 -2.95
C GLN A 4 -5.49 -8.85 -2.42
N LEU A 5 -6.23 -8.17 -3.30
CA LEU A 5 -7.58 -7.72 -3.02
C LEU A 5 -8.52 -8.93 -3.03
N GLU A 6 -9.27 -9.13 -1.96
CA GLU A 6 -10.27 -10.22 -1.88
C GLU A 6 -11.62 -9.77 -2.43
N LYS A 7 -12.02 -8.54 -2.10
CA LYS A 7 -13.31 -7.97 -2.51
C LYS A 7 -13.16 -6.46 -2.71
N VAL A 8 -13.91 -5.94 -3.67
CA VAL A 8 -14.06 -4.50 -3.90
C VAL A 8 -15.53 -4.22 -4.17
N ASP A 9 -16.08 -3.24 -3.49
CA ASP A 9 -17.39 -2.66 -3.79
C ASP A 9 -17.26 -1.15 -4.03
N PHE A 10 -18.39 -0.42 -4.02
CA PHE A 10 -18.40 1.00 -4.33
C PHE A 10 -17.80 1.88 -3.22
N GLU A 11 -17.76 1.38 -1.98
CA GLU A 11 -17.32 2.15 -0.82
C GLU A 11 -16.05 1.60 -0.20
N HIS A 12 -15.80 0.29 -0.33
CA HIS A 12 -14.71 -0.40 0.33
C HIS A 12 -13.94 -1.35 -0.58
N PHE A 13 -12.70 -1.60 -0.18
CA PHE A 13 -11.92 -2.75 -0.62
C PHE A 13 -11.42 -3.55 0.58
N VAL A 14 -11.26 -4.86 0.39
CA VAL A 14 -10.92 -5.81 1.44
C VAL A 14 -9.62 -6.52 1.10
N ILE A 15 -8.75 -6.66 2.11
CA ILE A 15 -7.53 -7.44 2.05
C ILE A 15 -7.50 -8.45 3.21
N PRO A 16 -6.78 -9.57 3.10
CA PRO A 16 -6.58 -10.48 4.22
C PRO A 16 -5.76 -9.79 5.33
N HIS A 17 -6.18 -9.99 6.57
CA HIS A 17 -5.48 -9.53 7.75
C HIS A 17 -4.42 -10.55 8.15
N HIS A 18 -3.19 -10.29 7.72
CA HIS A 18 -2.03 -11.06 8.18
C HIS A 18 -1.55 -10.53 9.53
N LYS A 19 -1.11 -11.44 10.42
CA LYS A 19 -0.65 -11.10 11.79
C LYS A 19 0.47 -10.06 11.85
N ASP A 20 1.20 -9.88 10.76
CA ASP A 20 2.33 -8.95 10.66
C ASP A 20 1.90 -7.53 10.22
N ILE A 21 0.62 -7.33 9.88
CA ILE A 21 0.09 -6.01 9.52
C ILE A 21 -0.26 -5.26 10.81
N VAL A 22 0.52 -4.23 11.12
CA VAL A 22 0.12 -3.25 12.14
C VAL A 22 -0.91 -2.32 11.50
N THR A 23 -2.18 -2.45 11.90
CA THR A 23 -3.27 -1.61 11.40
C THR A 23 -3.09 -0.17 11.87
N LYS A 24 -2.97 0.75 10.90
CA LYS A 24 -2.96 2.19 11.14
C LYS A 24 -4.28 2.79 10.67
N LYS A 25 -4.68 3.91 11.29
CA LYS A 25 -5.88 4.66 10.89
C LYS A 25 -5.88 4.98 9.39
N ILE A 26 -4.74 5.35 8.83
CA ILE A 26 -4.53 5.55 7.39
C ILE A 26 -3.29 4.76 6.97
N GLN A 27 -3.41 4.02 5.87
CA GLN A 27 -2.35 3.19 5.31
C GLN A 27 -2.08 3.60 3.87
N THR A 28 -0.82 3.58 3.47
CA THR A 28 -0.42 3.80 2.07
C THR A 28 -0.35 2.45 1.35
N PHE A 29 -1.00 2.38 0.21
CA PHE A 29 -1.04 1.22 -0.66
C PHE A 29 -0.32 1.50 -1.98
N ILE A 30 0.26 0.44 -2.51
CA ILE A 30 0.91 0.42 -3.82
C ILE A 30 0.34 -0.76 -4.58
N LEU A 31 -0.51 -0.50 -5.56
CA LEU A 31 -1.04 -1.52 -6.45
C LEU A 31 -0.14 -1.62 -7.69
N HIS A 32 0.36 -2.82 -7.95
CA HIS A 32 1.13 -3.13 -9.15
C HIS A 32 0.18 -3.68 -10.22
N SER A 33 0.08 -2.99 -11.35
CA SER A 33 -0.68 -3.44 -12.52
C SER A 33 0.20 -3.42 -13.77
N GLU A 34 -0.21 -4.12 -14.83
CA GLU A 34 0.49 -4.08 -16.12
C GLU A 34 0.57 -2.66 -16.70
N ASN A 35 -0.43 -1.82 -16.41
CA ASN A 35 -0.53 -0.44 -16.89
C ASN A 35 0.27 0.57 -16.04
N GLY A 36 0.95 0.10 -14.99
CA GLY A 36 1.76 0.92 -14.10
C GLY A 36 1.46 0.71 -12.62
N ILE A 37 2.03 1.58 -11.80
CA ILE A 37 1.91 1.52 -10.34
C ILE A 37 0.89 2.55 -9.89
N ILE A 38 -0.12 2.13 -9.13
CA ILE A 38 -1.07 3.04 -8.49
C ILE A 38 -0.71 3.18 -7.03
N LYS A 39 -0.53 4.41 -6.55
CA LYS A 39 -0.28 4.72 -5.14
C LYS A 39 -1.43 5.51 -4.56
N PHE A 40 -1.89 5.14 -3.38
CA PHE A 40 -2.97 5.84 -2.70
C PHE A 40 -2.89 5.65 -1.19
N ASN A 41 -3.58 6.52 -0.46
CA ASN A 41 -3.79 6.36 0.97
C ASN A 41 -5.24 5.98 1.21
N ALA A 42 -5.49 5.00 2.07
CA ALA A 42 -6.85 4.61 2.45
C ALA A 42 -6.98 4.53 3.96
N ARG A 43 -8.16 4.92 4.45
CA ARG A 43 -8.52 4.85 5.86
C ARG A 43 -9.12 3.49 6.15
N ILE A 44 -8.68 2.86 7.24
CA ILE A 44 -9.32 1.62 7.70
C ILE A 44 -10.75 1.94 8.16
N ASP A 45 -11.69 1.10 7.77
CA ASP A 45 -13.07 1.15 8.26
C ASP A 45 -13.23 0.20 9.44
N GLN A 46 -13.00 -1.09 9.19
CA GLN A 46 -13.20 -2.14 10.18
C GLN A 46 -12.26 -3.33 9.96
N GLU A 47 -11.93 -4.00 11.07
CA GLU A 47 -11.29 -5.31 11.08
C GLU A 47 -12.39 -6.37 11.17
N MET A 48 -12.48 -7.24 10.16
CA MET A 48 -13.45 -8.32 10.11
C MET A 48 -12.82 -9.62 10.60
N SER A 49 -13.56 -10.35 11.43
CA SER A 49 -13.20 -11.67 11.94
C SER A 49 -14.42 -12.56 11.79
N ASP A 50 -14.57 -13.21 10.63
CA ASP A 50 -15.62 -14.21 10.45
C ASP A 50 -15.02 -15.61 10.28
N GLY A 51 -15.28 -16.45 11.29
CA GLY A 51 -15.13 -17.91 11.27
C GLY A 51 -13.71 -18.48 11.16
N MET A 52 -12.91 -18.08 10.17
CA MET A 52 -11.58 -18.64 9.89
C MET A 52 -10.59 -17.69 9.20
N GLU A 53 -11.03 -16.55 8.65
CA GLU A 53 -10.15 -15.61 7.95
C GLU A 53 -10.36 -14.19 8.49
N ASN A 54 -9.30 -13.62 9.05
CA ASN A 54 -9.29 -12.23 9.45
C ASN A 54 -9.11 -11.39 8.19
N ALA A 55 -9.89 -10.32 8.03
CA ALA A 55 -9.82 -9.41 6.90
C ALA A 55 -9.84 -7.95 7.35
N LEU A 56 -9.29 -7.07 6.53
CA LEU A 56 -9.26 -5.62 6.77
C LEU A 56 -10.03 -4.92 5.66
N ALA A 57 -11.07 -4.17 6.04
CA ALA A 57 -11.83 -3.34 5.13
C ALA A 57 -11.31 -1.90 5.18
N TYR A 58 -11.08 -1.31 4.02
CA TYR A 58 -10.64 0.07 3.83
C TYR A 58 -11.59 0.81 2.92
N PHE A 59 -11.83 2.09 3.18
CA PHE A 59 -12.58 2.94 2.27
C PHE A 59 -11.86 3.10 0.93
N ILE A 60 -12.62 3.16 -0.16
CA ILE A 60 -12.10 3.53 -1.49
C ILE A 60 -11.46 4.92 -1.38
N PRO A 61 -10.22 5.10 -1.85
CA PRO A 61 -9.52 6.38 -1.73
C PRO A 61 -10.17 7.45 -2.61
N GLU A 62 -10.35 8.66 -2.08
CA GLU A 62 -10.82 9.82 -2.86
C GLU A 62 -9.82 10.24 -3.94
N MET A 63 -8.53 9.93 -3.75
CA MET A 63 -7.47 10.30 -4.68
C MET A 63 -6.50 9.14 -4.89
N VAL A 64 -6.20 8.86 -6.16
CA VAL A 64 -5.21 7.86 -6.59
C VAL A 64 -4.15 8.49 -7.48
N PHE A 65 -2.89 8.12 -7.27
CA PHE A 65 -1.77 8.55 -8.11
C PHE A 65 -1.33 7.41 -9.02
N LEU A 66 -1.61 7.55 -10.31
CA LEU A 66 -1.07 6.66 -11.33
C LEU A 66 0.37 7.09 -11.66
N ILE A 67 1.32 6.22 -11.37
CA ILE A 67 2.73 6.43 -11.65
C ILE A 67 3.13 5.51 -12.80
N GLN A 68 3.30 6.11 -13.98
CA GLN A 68 3.82 5.44 -15.19
C GLN A 68 5.32 5.64 -15.41
N ARG A 69 6.03 6.19 -14.41
CA ARG A 69 7.47 6.44 -14.53
C ARG A 69 8.21 5.11 -14.72
N ARG A 70 9.03 5.00 -15.77
CA ARG A 70 9.96 3.88 -15.96
C ARG A 70 10.94 3.83 -14.80
N GLN A 71 10.68 3.01 -13.77
CA GLN A 71 11.72 2.58 -12.85
C GLN A 71 12.61 1.60 -13.62
N HIS A 72 13.70 2.08 -14.21
CA HIS A 72 14.76 1.17 -14.63
C HIS A 72 15.23 0.40 -13.38
N GLN A 73 15.13 -0.93 -13.39
CA GLN A 73 15.66 -1.82 -12.34
C GLN A 73 17.13 -1.55 -11.97
N ARG A 74 17.87 -0.87 -12.86
CA ARG A 74 19.26 -0.42 -12.64
C ARG A 74 19.40 0.73 -11.65
N PHE A 75 18.32 1.41 -11.28
CA PHE A 75 18.30 2.41 -10.21
C PHE A 75 17.78 1.79 -8.92
N SER A 76 18.67 1.08 -8.22
CA SER A 76 18.50 0.75 -6.81
C SER A 76 19.10 1.88 -5.96
N PHE A 77 18.45 2.25 -4.85
CA PHE A 77 19.15 2.95 -3.77
C PHE A 77 20.27 2.01 -3.31
N LEU A 78 21.54 2.39 -3.52
CA LEU A 78 22.69 1.57 -3.18
C LEU A 78 22.68 1.32 -1.66
N LYS A 79 22.20 0.14 -1.28
CA LYS A 79 22.22 -0.33 0.10
C LYS A 79 23.67 -0.69 0.41
N GLY A 80 24.37 0.17 1.17
CA GLY A 80 25.78 -0.04 1.53
C GLY A 80 26.64 1.22 1.54
N THR A 81 26.16 2.35 1.02
CA THR A 81 26.84 3.64 1.14
C THR A 81 26.22 4.48 2.26
N GLN A 82 27.04 4.96 3.20
CA GLN A 82 26.66 5.99 4.16
C GLN A 82 26.46 7.30 3.40
N PHE A 83 25.21 7.70 3.21
CA PHE A 83 24.89 9.02 2.68
C PHE A 83 24.81 10.00 3.84
N GLN A 84 25.73 10.96 3.91
CA GLN A 84 25.62 12.11 4.82
C GLN A 84 25.00 13.28 4.06
N LEU A 85 23.90 13.82 4.58
CA LEU A 85 23.31 15.06 4.08
C LEU A 85 23.81 16.21 4.96
N LEU A 86 24.68 17.05 4.41
CA LEU A 86 25.03 18.32 5.03
C LEU A 86 23.93 19.33 4.67
N TRP A 87 23.09 19.67 5.63
CA TRP A 87 22.22 20.84 5.53
C TRP A 87 23.05 22.08 5.88
N THR A 88 23.27 22.96 4.91
CA THR A 88 23.75 24.32 5.17
C THR A 88 22.55 25.25 5.07
N ILE A 89 22.31 26.04 6.13
CA ILE A 89 21.37 27.18 6.14
C ILE A 89 22.05 28.35 5.43
#